data_AF-C0EUX6-F1
#
_entry.id   AF-C0EUX6-F1
#
_cell.length_a   1.000
_cell.length_b   1.000
_cell.length_c   1.000
_cell.angle_alpha   90.00
_cell.angle_beta   90.00
_cell.angle_gamma   90.00
#
_symmetry.space_group_name_H-M   'P 1'
#
loop_
_entity.id
_entity.type
_entity.pdbx_description
1 polymer ?
#
loop_
_entity_poly.entity_id
_entity_poly.type
_entity_poly.pdbx_seq_one_letter_code
_entity_poly.pdbx_strand_id
1 'polypeptide(L)'
;MLFEQLDKEEKINPAAILSRFTDAEEQKEIAAIFNTHLKYGLSSEDEDKALSDVVRKVKLASIEDEMVHTSDIMRWQELLSLKNKMQKFSINRV
;
A
#
# COMPACT_ATOMS: atom_id res chain seq x y z
N MET A 1 17.00 -17.51 -18.42
CA MET A 1 17.34 -17.32 -16.99
C MET A 1 16.06 -17.18 -16.17
N LEU A 2 16.06 -17.54 -14.88
CA LEU A 2 14.88 -17.49 -14.00
C LEU A 2 14.27 -16.08 -13.93
N PHE A 3 15.12 -15.06 -13.98
CA PHE A 3 14.72 -13.66 -14.09
C PHE A 3 14.00 -13.32 -15.41
N GLU A 4 14.33 -13.99 -16.52
CA GLU A 4 13.68 -13.74 -17.82
C GLU A 4 12.26 -14.33 -17.89
N GLN A 5 11.93 -15.32 -17.05
CA GLN A 5 10.57 -15.88 -16.96
C GLN A 5 9.67 -15.01 -16.08
N LEU A 6 10.21 -14.41 -15.01
CA LEU A 6 9.52 -13.40 -14.21
C LEU A 6 9.18 -12.16 -15.04
N ASP A 7 10.11 -11.72 -15.88
CA ASP A 7 9.99 -10.49 -16.68
C ASP A 7 9.05 -10.63 -17.90
N LYS A 8 8.75 -11.87 -18.33
CA LYS A 8 7.98 -12.12 -19.57
C LYS A 8 6.59 -12.73 -19.37
N GLU A 9 6.38 -13.58 -18.37
CA GLU A 9 5.16 -14.39 -18.28
C GLU A 9 4.28 -14.14 -17.06
N GLU A 10 4.69 -13.28 -16.11
CA GLU A 10 3.94 -12.89 -14.89
C GLU A 10 3.48 -14.08 -13.99
N LYS A 11 3.73 -15.32 -14.41
CA LYS A 11 3.36 -16.58 -13.73
C LYS A 11 4.54 -17.54 -13.77
N ILE A 12 5.28 -17.54 -12.67
CA ILE A 12 6.28 -18.56 -12.41
C ILE A 12 5.54 -19.87 -12.06
N ASN A 13 5.79 -20.96 -12.78
CA ASN A 13 5.31 -22.29 -12.41
C ASN A 13 6.29 -22.95 -11.42
N PRO A 14 5.96 -23.03 -10.11
CA PRO A 14 6.90 -23.50 -9.08
C PRO A 14 7.29 -24.97 -9.27
N ALA A 15 6.43 -25.77 -9.90
CA ALA A 15 6.69 -27.19 -10.16
C ALA A 15 7.83 -27.41 -11.17
N ALA A 16 7.98 -26.50 -12.15
CA ALA A 16 9.09 -26.56 -13.10
C ALA A 16 10.43 -26.24 -12.44
N ILE A 17 10.44 -25.40 -11.41
CA ILE A 17 11.62 -25.08 -10.61
C ILE A 17 12.03 -26.28 -9.76
N LEU A 18 11.06 -26.89 -9.05
CA LEU A 18 11.29 -28.08 -8.23
C LEU A 18 11.83 -29.28 -9.05
N SER A 19 11.33 -29.47 -10.27
CA SER A 19 11.77 -30.58 -11.16
C SER A 19 13.22 -30.48 -11.66
N ARG A 20 13.87 -29.33 -11.51
CA ARG A 20 15.27 -29.13 -11.91
C ARG A 20 16.25 -29.66 -10.87
N PHE A 21 15.80 -29.86 -9.64
CA PHE A 21 16.59 -30.39 -8.54
C PHE A 21 16.36 -31.89 -8.47
N THR A 22 17.41 -32.68 -8.68
CA THR A 22 17.36 -34.16 -8.63
C THR A 22 17.43 -34.70 -7.20
N ASP A 23 17.85 -33.88 -6.24
CA ASP A 23 18.00 -34.27 -4.85
C ASP A 23 16.76 -33.91 -4.01
N ALA A 24 16.30 -34.87 -3.21
CA ALA A 24 15.05 -34.75 -2.45
C ALA A 24 15.16 -33.80 -1.24
N GLU A 25 16.34 -33.62 -0.66
CA GLU A 25 16.56 -32.65 0.41
C GLU A 25 16.56 -31.23 -0.18
N GLU A 26 17.19 -31.04 -1.32
CA GLU A 26 17.24 -29.74 -2.02
C GLU A 26 15.85 -29.29 -2.50
N GLN A 27 15.03 -30.22 -3.01
CA GLN A 27 13.63 -29.96 -3.33
C GLN A 27 12.82 -29.50 -2.10
N LYS A 28 13.11 -30.07 -0.92
CA LYS A 28 12.39 -29.77 0.33
C LYS A 28 12.76 -28.40 0.89
N GLU A 29 14.03 -28.02 0.82
CA GLU A 29 14.48 -26.67 1.18
C GLU A 29 13.85 -25.60 0.29
N ILE A 30 13.84 -25.84 -1.02
CA ILE A 30 13.25 -24.90 -2.00
C ILE A 30 11.73 -24.85 -1.83
N ALA A 31 11.06 -25.98 -1.62
CA ALA A 31 9.65 -26.00 -1.30
C ALA A 31 9.34 -25.23 0.00
N ALA A 32 10.20 -25.29 1.02
CA ALA A 32 10.05 -24.50 2.23
C ALA A 32 10.18 -22.99 1.96
N ILE A 33 11.13 -22.58 1.11
CA ILE A 33 11.32 -21.17 0.70
C ILE A 33 10.15 -20.66 -0.16
N PHE A 34 9.60 -21.50 -1.04
CA PHE A 34 8.43 -21.13 -1.84
C PHE A 34 7.13 -21.14 -1.02
N ASN A 35 7.01 -22.04 -0.05
CA ASN A 35 5.85 -22.15 0.84
C ASN A 35 5.90 -21.14 2.00
N THR A 36 7.04 -20.52 2.27
CA THR A 36 7.08 -19.25 3.01
C THR A 36 6.47 -18.18 2.11
N HIS A 37 5.15 -18.12 2.10
CA HIS A 37 4.41 -16.97 1.62
C HIS A 37 4.98 -15.75 2.34
N LEU A 38 5.81 -14.97 1.64
CA LEU A 38 5.99 -13.57 1.98
C LEU A 38 4.58 -13.01 2.07
N LYS A 39 4.15 -12.63 3.28
CA LYS A 39 2.89 -11.94 3.49
C LYS A 39 3.01 -10.57 2.82
N TYR A 40 2.84 -10.55 1.50
CA TYR A 40 2.65 -9.34 0.72
C TYR A 40 1.22 -8.88 0.97
N GLY A 41 1.06 -8.18 2.08
CA GLY A 41 -0.15 -7.50 2.49
C GLY A 41 0.27 -6.52 3.56
N LEU A 42 -0.14 -5.26 3.40
CA LEU A 42 -0.05 -4.30 4.49
C LEU A 42 -0.77 -4.92 5.70
N SER A 43 -0.22 -4.77 6.90
CA SER A 43 -1.00 -5.10 8.10
C SER A 43 -2.32 -4.33 8.05
N SER A 44 -3.40 -4.84 8.64
CA SER A 44 -4.67 -4.09 8.73
C SER A 44 -4.46 -2.69 9.32
N GLU A 45 -3.49 -2.54 10.23
CA GLU A 45 -3.05 -1.25 10.78
C GLU A 45 -2.37 -0.35 9.73
N ASP A 46 -1.52 -0.92 8.88
CA ASP A 46 -0.86 -0.18 7.80
C ASP A 46 -1.86 0.20 6.69
N GLU A 47 -2.85 -0.64 6.42
CA GLU A 47 -3.95 -0.35 5.49
C GLU A 47 -4.80 0.84 6.00
N ASP A 48 -5.18 0.84 7.27
CA ASP A 48 -5.95 1.92 7.87
C ASP A 48 -5.17 3.24 7.94
N LYS A 49 -3.85 3.16 8.17
CA LYS A 49 -2.95 4.30 8.11
C LYS A 49 -2.81 4.85 6.70
N ALA A 50 -2.58 3.98 5.72
CA ALA A 50 -2.48 4.37 4.32
C ALA A 50 -3.79 5.02 3.82
N LEU A 51 -4.94 4.45 4.19
CA LEU A 51 -6.25 5.00 3.89
C LEU A 51 -6.45 6.38 4.54
N SER A 52 -6.10 6.51 5.82
CA SER A 52 -6.15 7.78 6.55
C SER A 52 -5.31 8.86 5.88
N ASP A 53 -4.10 8.51 5.45
CA ASP A 53 -3.17 9.42 4.79
C ASP A 53 -3.69 9.88 3.42
N VAL A 54 -4.26 8.95 2.63
CA VAL A 54 -4.87 9.28 1.32
C VAL A 54 -6.06 10.22 1.50
N VAL A 55 -6.98 9.88 2.41
CA VAL A 55 -8.17 10.73 2.69
C VAL A 55 -7.75 12.10 3.19
N ARG A 56 -6.76 12.17 4.08
CA ARG A 56 -6.20 13.43 4.58
C ARG A 56 -5.61 14.27 3.45
N LYS A 57 -4.79 13.68 2.57
CA LYS A 57 -4.18 14.38 1.42
C LYS A 57 -5.23 14.96 0.49
N VAL A 58 -6.24 14.17 0.10
CA VAL A 58 -7.30 14.63 -0.82
C VAL A 58 -8.09 15.79 -0.21
N LYS A 59 -8.46 15.68 1.07
CA LYS A 59 -9.20 16.74 1.76
C LYS A 59 -8.37 18.01 1.98
N LEU A 60 -7.09 17.88 2.33
CA LEU A 60 -6.19 19.03 2.44
C LEU A 60 -6.02 19.74 1.10
N ALA A 61 -5.82 18.99 0.01
CA ALA A 61 -5.74 19.56 -1.33
C ALA A 61 -7.03 20.30 -1.71
N SER A 62 -8.20 19.73 -1.40
CA SER A 62 -9.49 20.39 -1.62
C SER A 62 -9.66 21.68 -0.81
N ILE A 63 -9.23 21.70 0.45
CA ILE A 63 -9.31 22.90 1.30
C ILE A 63 -8.34 23.96 0.80
N GLU A 64 -7.12 23.57 0.42
CA GLU A 64 -6.12 24.50 -0.11
C GLU A 64 -6.56 25.12 -1.43
N ASP A 65 -7.16 24.32 -2.32
CA ASP A 65 -7.78 24.82 -3.55
C ASP A 65 -8.90 25.81 -3.24
N GLU A 66 -9.81 25.49 -2.31
CA GLU A 66 -10.89 26.39 -1.90
C GLU A 66 -10.36 27.68 -1.26
N MET A 67 -9.27 27.62 -0.48
CA MET A 67 -8.63 28.79 0.13
C MET A 67 -8.00 29.74 -0.89
N VAL A 68 -7.47 29.23 -2.00
CA VAL A 68 -6.88 30.05 -3.07
C VAL A 68 -7.97 30.77 -3.88
N HIS A 69 -9.13 30.12 -4.06
CA HIS A 69 -10.24 30.66 -4.85
C HIS A 69 -11.22 31.50 -4.03
N THR A 70 -11.18 31.41 -2.69
CA THR A 70 -12.07 32.14 -1.80
C THR A 70 -11.61 33.58 -1.60
N SER A 71 -12.48 34.55 -1.89
CA SER A 71 -12.28 35.98 -1.60
C SER A 71 -12.89 36.41 -0.25
N ASP A 72 -13.59 35.51 0.43
CA ASP A 72 -14.29 35.75 1.69
C ASP A 72 -13.41 35.36 2.90
N ILE A 73 -13.05 36.36 3.71
CA ILE A 73 -12.23 36.19 4.92
C ILE A 73 -12.90 35.29 5.97
N MET A 74 -14.23 35.33 6.11
CA MET A 74 -14.94 34.47 7.07
C MET A 74 -14.84 33.02 6.62
N ARG A 75 -15.05 32.76 5.33
CA ARG A 75 -14.89 31.43 4.75
C ARG A 75 -13.44 30.94 4.85
N TRP A 76 -12.46 31.83 4.69
CA TRP A 76 -11.05 31.50 4.89
C TRP A 76 -10.74 31.07 6.32
N GLN A 77 -11.33 31.72 7.34
CA GLN A 77 -11.19 31.32 8.75
C GLN A 77 -11.82 29.94 9.04
N GLU A 78 -12.96 29.63 8.42
CA GLU A 78 -13.56 28.30 8.51
C GLU A 78 -12.65 27.23 7.89
N LEU A 79 -12.12 27.49 6.70
CA LEU A 79 -11.19 26.60 5.99
C LEU A 79 -9.90 26.38 6.80
N LEU A 80 -9.37 27.41 7.46
CA LEU A 80 -8.22 27.29 8.33
C LEU A 80 -8.51 26.37 9.55
N SER A 81 -9.70 26.51 10.13
CA SER A 81 -10.15 25.67 11.23
C SER A 81 -10.35 24.22 10.79
N LEU A 82 -10.90 24.01 9.59
CA LEU A 82 -11.06 22.69 8.97
C LEU A 82 -9.71 22.04 8.67
N LYS A 83 -8.73 22.80 8.14
CA LYS A 83 -7.36 22.33 7.89
C LYS A 83 -6.71 21.80 9.16
N ASN A 84 -6.83 22.55 10.27
CA ASN A 84 -6.30 22.14 11.57
C ASN A 84 -6.98 20.87 12.12
N LYS A 85 -8.29 20.71 11.92
CA LYS A 85 -9.01 19.48 12.31
C LYS A 85 -8.57 18.29 11.48
N MET A 86 -8.38 18.46 10.17
CA MET A 86 -7.95 17.40 9.26
C MET A 86 -6.52 16.91 9.53
N GLN A 87 -5.63 17.76 10.04
CA GLN A 87 -4.27 17.35 10.44
C GLN A 87 -4.28 16.33 11.60
N LYS A 88 -5.31 16.36 12.45
CA LYS A 88 -5.47 15.44 13.59
C LYS A 88 -6.37 14.24 13.29
N PHE A 89 -6.88 14.13 12.05
CA PHE A 89 -7.81 13.07 11.67
C PHE A 89 -7.07 11.74 11.42
N SER A 90 -7.49 10.69 12.12
CA SER A 90 -7.05 9.30 11.90
C SER A 90 -8.27 8.38 11.89
N ILE A 91 -8.35 7.47 10.92
CA ILE A 91 -9.37 6.44 10.87
C ILE A 91 -8.89 5.29 11.76
N ASN A 92 -9.68 4.94 12.78
CA ASN A 92 -9.55 3.68 13.50
C ASN A 92 -10.83 2.89 13.23
N ARG A 93 -10.72 1.74 12.56
CA ARG A 93 -11.82 0.77 12.52
C ARG A 93 -11.83 0.01 13.85
N VAL A 94 -12.98 0.00 14.52
CA VAL A 94 -13.24 -0.82 15.72
C VAL A 94 -13.58 -2.24 15.27
#